data_AF-A0A8I2K2Q9-F1
#
_entry.id   AF-A0A8I2K2Q9-F1
#
_cell.length_a   1.000
_cell.length_b   1.000
_cell.length_c   1.000
_cell.angle_alpha   90.00
_cell.angle_beta   90.00
_cell.angle_gamma   90.00
#
_symmetry.space_group_name_H-M   'P 1'
#
loop_
_entity.id
_entity.type
_entity.pdbx_description
1 polymer ?
#
loop_
_entity_poly.entity_id
_entity_poly.type
_entity_poly.pdbx_seq_one_letter_code
_entity_poly.pdbx_strand_id
1 'polypeptide(L)'
;LWNLSQDSMTRYLSGINDELRPGQIAELAKSTLPAFQVQFPRGNMPKNRDLYFRGLILWFVKGGRWGRWYQGILPARYRRSGPMTAEGILQVITLHPHNQRWLFGLDRPVVFPRWTGVLPGGVFQISRPIKSLYRYRVLSRLNPEDN
;
A
#
# COMPACT_ATOMS: atom_id res chain seq x y z
N LEU A 1 -29.37 9.66 -20.91
CA LEU A 1 -28.82 10.29 -19.70
C LEU A 1 -29.48 9.64 -18.48
N TRP A 2 -28.86 8.63 -17.90
CA TRP A 2 -29.29 8.07 -16.61
C TRP A 2 -28.22 8.43 -15.60
N ASN A 3 -28.49 9.50 -14.84
CA ASN A 3 -27.64 9.99 -13.77
C ASN A 3 -28.28 9.57 -12.43
N LEU A 4 -27.99 8.34 -12.01
CA LEU A 4 -28.14 7.96 -10.60
C LEU A 4 -26.80 8.26 -9.95
N SER A 5 -26.85 9.13 -8.94
CA SER A 5 -25.77 9.72 -8.16
C SER A 5 -24.56 8.80 -7.97
N GLN A 6 -23.56 8.96 -8.84
CA GLN A 6 -22.23 8.33 -8.79
C GLN A 6 -21.37 8.83 -7.62
N ASP A 7 -21.97 9.27 -6.50
CA ASP A 7 -21.26 10.01 -5.45
C ASP A 7 -21.23 9.28 -4.09
N SER A 8 -22.15 8.33 -3.88
CA SER A 8 -22.20 7.50 -2.67
C SER A 8 -21.62 6.09 -2.88
N MET A 9 -21.66 5.54 -4.10
CA MET A 9 -21.15 4.18 -4.38
C MET A 9 -19.61 4.15 -4.51
N THR A 10 -19.02 5.18 -5.12
CA THR A 10 -17.58 5.32 -5.40
C THR A 10 -16.72 5.41 -4.15
N ARG A 11 -17.31 5.77 -3.00
CA ARG A 11 -16.61 5.87 -1.72
C ARG A 11 -16.36 4.50 -1.05
N TYR A 12 -17.12 3.48 -1.48
CA TYR A 12 -17.05 2.10 -0.98
C TYR A 12 -16.47 1.11 -2.01
N LEU A 13 -16.27 1.54 -3.26
CA LEU A 13 -16.18 0.62 -4.39
C LEU A 13 -14.82 -0.04 -4.68
N SER A 14 -13.71 0.21 -3.99
CA SER A 14 -12.49 -0.57 -4.33
C SER A 14 -11.37 -0.66 -3.30
N GLY A 15 -11.51 -0.14 -2.06
CA GLY A 15 -10.36 -0.13 -1.16
C GLY A 15 -10.63 0.08 0.31
N ILE A 16 -9.64 -0.32 1.11
CA ILE A 16 -9.50 0.09 2.51
C ILE A 16 -9.55 1.63 2.55
N ASN A 17 -10.26 2.22 3.50
CA ASN A 17 -10.30 3.68 3.69
C ASN A 17 -9.46 4.08 4.92
N ASP A 18 -9.33 5.39 5.18
CA ASP A 18 -8.61 5.93 6.35
C ASP A 18 -9.23 5.51 7.71
N GLU A 19 -10.45 4.96 7.70
CA GLU A 19 -11.18 4.41 8.83
C GLU A 19 -11.66 3.00 8.50
N LEU A 20 -11.59 2.11 9.49
CA LEU A 20 -12.12 0.76 9.41
C LEU A 20 -13.11 0.53 10.56
N ARG A 21 -14.24 -0.08 10.23
CA ARG A 21 -15.31 -0.45 11.14
C ARG A 21 -15.48 -1.97 11.17
N PRO A 22 -16.05 -2.53 12.24
CA PRO A 22 -16.42 -3.95 12.27
C PRO A 22 -17.29 -4.29 11.06
N GLY A 23 -17.02 -5.43 10.42
CA GLY A 23 -17.74 -5.87 9.21
C GLY A 23 -17.21 -5.32 7.87
N GLN A 24 -16.47 -4.20 7.84
CA GLN A 24 -15.97 -3.65 6.57
C GLN A 24 -14.90 -4.53 5.91
N ILE A 25 -14.07 -5.23 6.68
CA ILE A 25 -13.11 -6.19 6.14
C ILE A 25 -13.84 -7.37 5.47
N ALA A 26 -14.93 -7.84 6.07
CA ALA A 26 -15.72 -8.94 5.52
C ALA A 26 -16.37 -8.53 4.20
N GLU A 27 -16.87 -7.29 4.08
CA GLU A 27 -17.37 -6.76 2.81
C GLU A 27 -16.26 -6.58 1.77
N LEU A 28 -15.08 -6.07 2.16
CA LEU A 28 -13.93 -5.96 1.27
C LEU A 28 -13.48 -7.34 0.75
N ALA A 29 -13.53 -8.38 1.59
CA ALA A 29 -13.16 -9.74 1.21
C ALA A 29 -14.13 -10.38 0.21
N LYS A 30 -15.36 -9.88 0.09
CA LYS A 30 -16.33 -10.32 -0.93
C LYS A 30 -16.07 -9.67 -2.30
N SER A 31 -15.29 -8.59 -2.35
CA SER A 31 -14.98 -7.91 -3.61
C SER A 31 -14.03 -8.76 -4.46
N THR A 32 -14.39 -8.95 -5.73
CA THR A 32 -13.56 -9.61 -6.74
C THR A 32 -12.78 -8.62 -7.60
N LEU A 33 -12.89 -7.31 -7.30
CA LEU A 33 -12.16 -6.29 -8.04
C LEU A 33 -10.65 -6.41 -7.77
N PRO A 34 -9.81 -6.42 -8.82
CA PRO A 34 -8.37 -6.48 -8.63
C PRO A 34 -7.85 -5.26 -7.85
N ALA A 35 -7.14 -5.51 -6.75
CA ALA A 35 -6.46 -4.44 -6.00
C ALA A 35 -5.14 -4.05 -6.68
N PHE A 36 -4.27 -5.02 -6.94
CA PHE A 36 -3.03 -4.84 -7.66
C PHE A 36 -2.52 -6.17 -8.23
N GLN A 37 -1.61 -6.05 -9.19
CA GLN A 37 -0.80 -7.15 -9.69
C GLN A 37 0.66 -6.93 -9.29
N VAL A 38 1.39 -8.02 -9.05
CA VAL A 38 2.82 -7.98 -8.71
C VAL A 38 3.59 -8.93 -9.61
N GLN A 39 4.76 -8.49 -10.07
CA GLN A 39 5.73 -9.32 -10.78
C GLN A 39 7.04 -9.33 -10.01
N PHE A 40 7.70 -10.49 -9.99
CA PHE A 40 9.02 -10.70 -9.39
C PHE A 40 10.05 -10.93 -10.48
N PRO A 41 10.57 -9.88 -11.15
CA PRO A 41 11.41 -10.01 -12.34
C PRO A 41 12.73 -10.74 -12.11
N ARG A 42 13.17 -10.91 -10.85
CA ARG A 42 14.38 -11.68 -10.50
C ARG A 42 14.10 -13.17 -10.27
N GLY A 43 12.85 -13.61 -10.37
CA GLY A 43 12.45 -15.00 -10.09
C GLY A 43 12.51 -15.40 -8.62
N ASN A 44 12.79 -14.47 -7.70
CA ASN A 44 12.91 -14.72 -6.26
C ASN A 44 11.59 -14.48 -5.50
N MET A 45 10.48 -14.98 -6.04
CA MET A 45 9.18 -14.88 -5.38
C MET A 45 9.22 -15.60 -4.02
N PRO A 46 8.83 -14.93 -2.91
CA PRO A 46 8.79 -15.56 -1.59
C PRO A 46 7.73 -16.65 -1.48
N LYS A 47 7.81 -17.46 -0.40
CA LYS A 47 6.75 -18.40 -0.07
C LYS A 47 5.46 -17.64 0.25
N ASN A 48 4.31 -18.28 0.02
CA ASN A 48 3.00 -17.64 0.21
C ASN A 48 2.81 -16.99 1.60
N ARG A 49 3.36 -17.60 2.66
CA ARG A 49 3.32 -17.06 4.03
C ARG A 49 4.05 -15.73 4.21
N ASP A 50 4.98 -15.42 3.31
CA ASP A 50 5.81 -14.22 3.34
C ASP A 50 5.27 -13.13 2.39
N LEU A 51 4.17 -13.39 1.68
CA LEU A 51 3.51 -12.44 0.77
C LEU A 51 2.63 -11.42 1.51
N TYR A 52 3.14 -10.86 2.59
CA TYR A 52 2.47 -9.80 3.34
C TYR A 52 2.74 -8.43 2.69
N PHE A 53 1.77 -7.94 1.91
CA PHE A 53 1.83 -6.63 1.26
C PHE A 53 1.31 -5.53 2.18
N ARG A 54 2.24 -4.79 2.78
CA ARG A 54 1.93 -3.66 3.65
C ARG A 54 1.53 -2.45 2.81
N GLY A 55 0.35 -1.88 3.09
CA GLY A 55 -0.13 -0.66 2.42
C GLY A 55 -0.73 0.40 3.35
N LEU A 56 -1.30 -0.01 4.48
CA LEU A 56 -1.90 0.90 5.46
C LEU A 56 -1.67 0.39 6.88
N ILE A 57 -1.44 1.32 7.81
CA ILE A 57 -1.44 1.04 9.25
C ILE A 57 -2.47 1.98 9.90
N LEU A 58 -3.41 1.38 10.64
CA LEU A 58 -4.38 2.08 11.46
C LEU A 58 -3.88 2.01 12.91
N TRP A 59 -3.53 3.18 13.47
CA TRP A 59 -2.74 3.28 14.70
C TRP A 59 -3.60 3.37 15.96
N PHE A 60 -4.82 3.90 15.86
CA PHE A 60 -5.67 4.12 17.03
C PHE A 60 -7.02 3.44 16.87
N VAL A 61 -7.62 3.12 18.02
CA VAL A 61 -8.97 2.58 18.11
C VAL A 61 -9.81 3.54 18.97
N LYS A 62 -10.94 4.02 18.45
CA LYS A 62 -11.89 4.86 19.21
C LYS A 62 -13.32 4.41 18.93
N GLY A 63 -14.03 4.00 19.99
CA GLY A 63 -15.44 3.56 19.88
C GLY A 63 -15.63 2.42 18.87
N GLY A 64 -14.74 1.43 18.89
CA GLY A 64 -14.78 0.28 17.97
C GLY A 64 -14.39 0.58 16.53
N ARG A 65 -13.75 1.73 16.26
CA ARG A 65 -13.28 2.11 14.91
C ARG A 65 -11.78 2.29 14.91
N TRP A 66 -11.12 1.75 13.90
CA TRP A 66 -9.68 1.88 13.69
C TRP A 66 -9.43 3.05 12.74
N GLY A 67 -8.46 3.90 13.05
CA GLY A 67 -8.15 5.08 12.25
C GLY A 67 -6.66 5.37 12.14
N ARG A 68 -6.31 6.24 11.19
CA ARG A 68 -4.92 6.68 10.97
C ARG A 68 -4.51 7.77 11.96
N TRP A 69 -3.36 7.58 12.59
CA TRP A 69 -2.68 8.66 13.28
C TRP A 69 -1.88 9.51 12.27
N TYR A 70 -2.23 10.78 12.13
CA TYR A 70 -1.53 11.74 11.26
C TYR A 70 -0.26 12.28 11.95
N GLN A 71 0.68 11.41 12.32
CA GLN A 71 2.07 11.85 12.40
C GLN A 71 2.53 12.04 10.96
N GLY A 72 2.94 13.25 10.61
CA GLY A 72 3.31 13.62 9.24
C GLY A 72 4.34 12.70 8.59
N ILE A 73 4.64 12.97 7.32
CA ILE A 73 5.66 12.23 6.57
C ILE A 73 6.98 12.27 7.35
N LEU A 74 7.62 11.11 7.52
CA LEU A 74 8.92 11.00 8.16
C LEU A 74 9.94 11.89 7.42
N PRO A 75 10.84 12.56 8.15
CA PRO A 75 11.92 13.35 7.56
C PRO A 75 12.74 12.56 6.53
N ALA A 76 13.32 13.24 5.55
CA ALA A 76 14.04 12.62 4.43
C ALA A 76 15.15 11.65 4.87
N ARG A 77 15.78 11.86 6.03
CA ARG A 77 16.78 10.95 6.63
C ARG A 77 16.26 9.54 6.92
N TYR A 78 14.95 9.38 7.05
CA TYR A 78 14.30 8.07 7.22
C TYR A 78 13.89 7.43 5.90
N ARG A 79 14.07 8.11 4.75
CA ARG A 79 13.90 7.48 3.45
C ARG A 79 15.07 6.55 3.20
N ARG A 80 14.81 5.25 3.27
CA ARG A 80 15.72 4.24 2.75
C ARG A 80 15.69 4.36 1.23
N SER A 81 16.77 4.88 0.65
CA SER A 81 16.95 4.96 -0.79
C SER A 81 18.26 4.28 -1.16
N GLY A 82 18.21 3.37 -2.11
CA GLY A 82 19.35 2.65 -2.64
C GLY A 82 19.12 2.29 -4.10
N PRO A 83 20.07 1.62 -4.75
CA PRO A 83 19.88 1.18 -6.12
C PRO A 83 18.87 0.03 -6.17
N MET A 84 18.01 0.01 -7.20
CA MET A 84 17.06 -1.09 -7.43
C MET A 84 17.76 -2.41 -7.85
N THR A 85 19.08 -2.37 -8.01
CA THR A 85 19.97 -3.52 -8.23
C THR A 85 20.49 -4.13 -6.92
N ALA A 86 20.29 -3.48 -5.77
CA ALA A 86 20.69 -4.03 -4.47
C ALA A 86 20.03 -5.39 -4.19
N GLU A 87 20.62 -6.14 -3.27
CA GLU A 87 20.09 -7.41 -2.79
C GLU A 87 18.73 -7.23 -2.10
N GLY A 88 17.81 -8.16 -2.42
CA GLY A 88 16.43 -8.17 -1.91
C GLY A 88 15.43 -8.66 -2.95
N ILE A 89 14.15 -8.59 -2.59
CA ILE A 89 13.03 -9.01 -3.43
C ILE A 89 12.50 -7.81 -4.19
N LEU A 90 12.80 -7.80 -5.50
CA LEU A 90 12.35 -6.76 -6.41
C LEU A 90 10.93 -7.07 -6.83
N GLN A 91 10.04 -6.11 -6.59
CA GLN A 91 8.64 -6.15 -6.97
C GLN A 91 8.36 -5.07 -8.02
N VAL A 92 7.66 -5.45 -9.07
CA VAL A 92 7.03 -4.51 -10.01
C VAL A 92 5.53 -4.60 -9.77
N ILE A 93 4.94 -3.56 -9.19
CA ILE A 93 3.53 -3.54 -8.78
C ILE A 93 2.76 -2.65 -9.74
N THR A 94 1.63 -3.16 -10.25
CA THR A 94 0.62 -2.42 -11.00
C THR A 94 -0.63 -2.31 -10.13
N LEU A 95 -0.90 -1.11 -9.64
CA LEU A 95 -1.97 -0.82 -8.68
C LEU A 95 -3.21 -0.28 -9.40
N HIS A 96 -4.37 -0.87 -9.10
CA HIS A 96 -5.66 -0.39 -9.61
C HIS A 96 -6.12 0.88 -8.86
N PRO A 97 -7.02 1.68 -9.47
CA PRO A 97 -7.56 2.88 -8.83
C PRO A 97 -8.26 2.57 -7.51
N HIS A 98 -7.83 3.23 -6.44
CA HIS A 98 -8.46 3.14 -5.11
C HIS A 98 -8.78 4.50 -4.48
N ASN A 99 -8.47 5.60 -5.18
CA ASN A 99 -8.71 6.98 -4.75
C ASN A 99 -8.03 7.36 -3.40
N GLN A 100 -7.02 6.61 -2.98
CA GLN A 100 -6.16 6.88 -1.84
C GLN A 100 -4.73 7.18 -2.31
N ARG A 101 -3.85 7.51 -1.37
CA ARG A 101 -2.46 7.93 -1.66
C ARG A 101 -1.42 6.85 -1.38
N TRP A 102 -1.73 5.84 -0.58
CA TRP A 102 -0.75 4.82 -0.19
C TRP A 102 -0.45 3.85 -1.33
N LEU A 103 0.75 3.31 -1.26
CA LEU A 103 1.27 2.27 -2.11
C LEU A 103 1.44 0.99 -1.30
N PHE A 104 1.69 -0.12 -1.98
CA PHE A 104 1.86 -1.44 -1.41
C PHE A 104 3.27 -1.96 -1.67
N GLY A 105 3.77 -2.79 -0.77
CA GLY A 105 4.99 -3.55 -0.99
C GLY A 105 5.09 -4.66 0.05
N LEU A 106 5.85 -5.71 -0.26
CA LEU A 106 6.23 -6.71 0.73
C LEU A 106 6.85 -6.03 1.95
N ASP A 107 6.71 -6.70 3.09
CA ASP A 107 7.17 -6.16 4.36
C ASP A 107 8.60 -5.62 4.28
N ARG A 108 8.85 -4.52 5.01
CA ARG A 108 10.14 -3.81 5.05
C ARG A 108 10.67 -3.40 3.66
N PRO A 109 9.98 -2.45 2.99
CA PRO A 109 10.51 -1.83 1.79
C PRO A 109 11.79 -1.04 2.10
N VAL A 110 12.85 -1.30 1.35
CA VAL A 110 14.19 -0.68 1.51
C VAL A 110 14.56 0.23 0.34
N VAL A 111 13.97 0.04 -0.84
CA VAL A 111 14.12 0.93 -1.98
C VAL A 111 12.76 1.13 -2.63
N PHE A 112 12.36 2.39 -2.82
CA PHE A 112 11.11 2.80 -3.42
C PHE A 112 11.29 4.15 -4.13
N PRO A 113 10.34 4.60 -4.95
CA PRO A 113 10.52 5.82 -5.73
C PRO A 113 10.78 7.06 -4.86
N ARG A 114 11.76 7.90 -5.24
CA ARG A 114 12.23 9.01 -4.40
C ARG A 114 11.16 10.05 -4.04
N TRP A 115 10.11 10.16 -4.86
CA TRP A 115 8.98 11.07 -4.67
C TRP A 115 7.94 10.58 -3.65
N THR A 116 8.08 9.38 -3.10
CA THR A 116 7.14 8.89 -2.08
C THR A 116 7.42 9.52 -0.72
N GLY A 117 6.36 9.91 -0.01
CA GLY A 117 6.42 10.16 1.41
C GLY A 117 6.39 8.84 2.18
N VAL A 118 7.22 8.71 3.21
CA VAL A 118 7.24 7.56 4.12
C VAL A 118 6.53 7.92 5.42
N LEU A 119 5.66 7.05 5.89
CA LEU A 119 4.96 7.17 7.16
C LEU A 119 5.60 6.24 8.20
N PRO A 120 5.39 6.49 9.51
CA PRO A 120 5.73 5.54 10.56
C PRO A 120 5.27 4.12 10.21
N GLY A 121 6.09 3.13 10.58
CA GLY A 121 5.82 1.73 10.25
C GLY A 121 6.12 1.31 8.81
N GLY A 122 6.87 2.11 8.05
CA GLY A 122 7.38 1.72 6.73
C GLY A 122 6.33 1.70 5.62
N VAL A 123 5.21 2.38 5.82
CA VAL A 123 4.20 2.62 4.78
C VAL A 123 4.65 3.79 3.92
N PHE A 124 4.39 3.75 2.62
CA PHE A 124 4.76 4.82 1.69
C PHE A 124 3.57 5.25 0.84
N GLN A 125 3.55 6.54 0.48
CA GLN A 125 2.44 7.18 -0.21
C GLN A 125 2.94 8.21 -1.22
N ILE A 126 2.10 8.52 -2.21
CA ILE A 126 2.32 9.61 -3.17
C ILE A 126 1.50 10.85 -2.80
N SER A 127 1.76 11.99 -3.46
CA SER A 127 1.12 13.27 -3.12
C SER A 127 -0.35 13.35 -3.52
N ARG A 128 -0.75 12.68 -4.61
CA ARG A 128 -2.10 12.72 -5.17
C ARG A 128 -2.80 11.36 -5.11
N PRO A 129 -4.13 11.32 -4.99
CA PRO A 129 -4.88 10.07 -5.05
C PRO A 129 -4.66 9.29 -6.35
N ILE A 130 -4.65 7.95 -6.24
CA ILE A 130 -4.48 7.04 -7.37
C ILE A 130 -5.84 6.80 -8.02
N LYS A 131 -6.06 7.46 -9.16
CA LYS A 131 -7.33 7.45 -9.93
C LYS A 131 -7.23 6.67 -11.25
N SER A 132 -6.04 6.21 -11.61
CA SER A 132 -5.75 5.40 -12.79
C SER A 132 -4.73 4.31 -12.42
N LEU A 133 -4.51 3.34 -13.31
CA LEU A 133 -3.49 2.32 -13.11
C LEU A 133 -2.13 2.96 -12.83
N TYR A 134 -1.49 2.55 -11.75
CA TYR A 134 -0.22 3.11 -11.31
C TYR A 134 0.84 2.02 -11.15
N ARG A 135 1.90 2.09 -11.96
CA ARG A 135 2.99 1.10 -11.95
C ARG A 135 4.24 1.66 -11.28
N TYR A 136 4.83 0.90 -10.37
CA TYR A 136 6.04 1.29 -9.66
C TYR A 136 6.87 0.06 -9.26
N ARG A 137 8.09 0.34 -8.80
CA ARG A 137 9.06 -0.66 -8.35
C ARG A 137 9.36 -0.45 -6.88
N VAL A 138 9.45 -1.54 -6.13
CA VAL A 138 9.85 -1.55 -4.73
C VAL A 138 10.76 -2.75 -4.46
N LEU A 139 11.80 -2.55 -3.68
CA LEU A 139 12.69 -3.59 -3.18
C LEU A 139 12.42 -3.78 -1.69
N SER A 140 12.21 -5.02 -1.25
CA SER A 140 12.00 -5.36 0.16
C SER A 140 13.01 -6.39 0.65
N ARG A 141 13.28 -6.40 1.96
CA ARG A 141 14.07 -7.42 2.65
C ARG A 141 13.23 -8.06 3.76
N LEU A 142 12.93 -9.34 3.63
CA LEU A 142 12.02 -10.03 4.55
C LEU A 142 12.69 -10.36 5.89
N ASN A 143 14.00 -10.61 5.91
CA ASN A 143 14.72 -10.96 7.13
C ASN A 143 15.25 -9.71 7.86
N PRO A 144 15.22 -9.69 9.21
CA PRO A 144 15.75 -8.56 9.99
C PRO A 144 17.28 -8.51 10.01
N GLU A 145 17.95 -9.63 9.74
CA GLU A 145 19.40 -9.76 9.90
C GLU A 145 20.20 -9.32 8.67
N ASP A 146 19.54 -9.00 7.55
CA ASP A 146 20.18 -8.60 6.29
C ASP A 146 20.56 -7.09 6.26
N ASN A 147 21.01 -6.51 7.37
CA ASN A 147 21.26 -5.06 7.48
C ASN A 147 22.75 -4.70 7.46
#